data_AF-A0A955HRH4-F1
#
_entry.id   AF-A0A955HRH4-F1
#
_cell.length_a   1.000
_cell.length_b   1.000
_cell.length_c   1.000
_cell.angle_alpha   90.00
_cell.angle_beta   90.00
_cell.angle_gamma   90.00
#
_symmetry.space_group_name_H-M   'P 1'
#
loop_
_entity.id
_entity.type
_entity.pdbx_description
1 polymer ?
#
loop_
_entity_poly.entity_id
_entity_poly.type
_entity_poly.pdbx_seq_one_letter_code
_entity_poly.pdbx_strand_id
1 'polypeptide(L)'
;MHKHFYTHLLQIDSIIIPLDTMELLPEEKNELLVLIETQVHHVVIDTVLSELSEEHKRIFLANLEEDNHETIWKHLKEQIEEVETKIQQAVHTLQQTLHQDMVMTKLAP
;
A
#
# COMPACT_ATOMS: atom_id res chain seq x y z
N MET A 1 3.51 8.83 -6.93
CA MET A 1 3.73 7.39 -7.01
C MET A 1 5.18 7.06 -7.29
N HIS A 2 5.94 6.91 -6.22
CA HIS A 2 7.23 6.25 -6.25
C HIS A 2 7.04 4.79 -6.67
N LYS A 3 8.00 4.26 -7.44
CA LYS A 3 8.01 2.84 -7.80
C LYS A 3 8.53 2.07 -6.60
N HIS A 4 7.62 1.43 -5.87
CA HIS A 4 7.94 0.47 -4.82
C HIS A 4 7.94 -0.95 -5.40
N PHE A 5 8.58 -1.89 -4.69
CA PHE A 5 8.65 -3.30 -5.11
C PHE A 5 7.26 -3.91 -5.34
N TYR A 6 6.24 -3.44 -4.63
CA TYR A 6 4.86 -3.91 -4.72
C TYR A 6 3.98 -3.12 -5.70
N THR A 7 4.49 -2.08 -6.37
CA THR A 7 3.67 -1.21 -7.23
C THR A 7 2.94 -1.99 -8.32
N HIS A 8 3.53 -3.08 -8.84
CA HIS A 8 2.92 -3.93 -9.87
C HIS A 8 1.72 -4.77 -9.37
N LEU A 9 1.56 -4.93 -8.06
CA LEU A 9 0.42 -5.62 -7.45
C LEU A 9 -0.80 -4.72 -7.28
N LEU A 10 -0.62 -3.40 -7.39
CA LEU A 10 -1.65 -2.42 -7.10
C LEU A 10 -2.39 -2.03 -8.37
N GLN A 11 -3.72 -2.12 -8.31
CA GLN A 11 -4.60 -1.46 -9.27
C GLN A 11 -4.83 -0.02 -8.82
N ILE A 12 -4.03 0.91 -9.33
CA ILE A 12 -4.06 2.33 -8.93
C ILE A 12 -5.43 2.97 -9.24
N ASP A 13 -6.12 2.49 -10.27
CA ASP A 13 -7.43 2.99 -10.69
C ASP A 13 -8.51 2.85 -9.60
N SER A 14 -8.41 1.85 -8.72
CA SER A 14 -9.39 1.66 -7.64
C SER A 14 -9.33 2.76 -6.57
N ILE A 15 -8.22 3.52 -6.49
CA ILE A 15 -8.03 4.65 -5.58
C ILE A 15 -8.36 5.97 -6.24
N ILE A 16 -8.00 6.15 -7.51
CA ILE A 16 -8.17 7.42 -8.24
C ILE A 16 -9.64 7.70 -8.55
N ILE A 17 -10.40 6.67 -8.96
CA ILE A 17 -11.80 6.84 -9.38
C ILE A 17 -12.68 7.43 -8.26
N PRO A 18 -12.65 6.93 -7.01
CA PRO A 18 -13.43 7.52 -5.92
C PRO A 18 -13.08 8.97 -5.64
N LEU A 19 -11.80 9.34 -5.69
CA LEU A 19 -11.35 10.73 -5.48
C LEU A 19 -11.86 11.68 -6.56
N ASP A 20 -11.94 11.22 -7.82
CA ASP A 20 -12.52 11.99 -8.93
C ASP A 20 -14.02 12.26 -8.77
N THR A 21 -14.72 11.46 -7.94
CA THR A 21 -16.13 11.73 -7.62
C THR A 21 -16.31 12.77 -6.51
N MET A 22 -15.23 13.22 -5.86
CA MET A 22 -15.29 14.23 -4.81
C MET A 22 -15.10 15.61 -5.44
N GLU A 23 -15.86 16.61 -4.99
CA GLU A 23 -15.72 18.01 -5.45
C GLU A 23 -14.52 18.66 -4.74
N LEU A 24 -13.32 18.12 -4.98
CA LEU A 24 -12.07 18.62 -4.40
C LEU A 24 -11.33 19.49 -5.40
N LEU A 25 -10.60 20.48 -4.88
CA LEU A 25 -9.62 21.20 -5.68
C LEU A 25 -8.48 20.26 -6.10
N PRO A 26 -7.81 20.53 -7.23
CA PRO A 26 -6.69 19.70 -7.69
C PRO A 26 -5.57 19.53 -6.65
N GLU A 27 -5.34 20.56 -5.84
CA GLU A 27 -4.33 20.58 -4.78
C GLU A 27 -4.71 19.65 -3.63
N GLU A 28 -5.96 19.73 -3.14
CA GLU A 28 -6.51 18.86 -2.09
C GLU A 28 -6.52 17.40 -2.54
N LYS A 29 -6.88 17.14 -3.80
CA LYS A 29 -6.82 15.80 -4.39
C LYS A 29 -5.39 15.24 -4.37
N ASN A 30 -4.41 16.07 -4.69
CA ASN A 30 -3.01 15.67 -4.69
C ASN A 30 -2.51 15.36 -3.27
N GLU A 31 -2.88 16.17 -2.27
CA GLU A 31 -2.55 15.89 -0.87
C GLU A 31 -3.16 14.56 -0.38
N LEU A 32 -4.41 14.29 -0.72
CA LEU A 32 -5.05 13.01 -0.40
C LEU A 32 -4.37 11.83 -1.11
N LEU A 33 -3.96 11.98 -2.37
CA LEU A 33 -3.22 10.94 -3.08
C LEU A 33 -1.90 10.62 -2.39
N VAL A 34 -1.15 11.63 -1.93
CA VAL A 34 0.10 11.43 -1.17
C VAL A 34 -0.16 10.73 0.16
N LEU A 35 -1.24 11.09 0.86
CA LEU A 35 -1.63 10.45 2.11
C LEU A 35 -1.97 8.97 1.89
N ILE A 36 -2.76 8.67 0.86
CA ILE A 36 -3.13 7.29 0.52
C ILE A 36 -1.91 6.48 0.10
N GLU A 37 -1.00 7.05 -0.71
CA GLU A 37 0.26 6.40 -1.10
C GLU A 37 1.09 6.04 0.15
N THR A 38 1.17 6.95 1.11
CA THR A 38 1.89 6.73 2.38
C THR A 38 1.23 5.65 3.23
N GLN A 39 -0.09 5.66 3.36
CA GLN A 39 -0.83 4.62 4.09
C GLN A 39 -0.68 3.24 3.45
N VAL A 40 -0.78 3.17 2.12
CA VAL A 40 -0.54 1.94 1.37
C VAL A 40 0.87 1.43 1.65
N HIS A 41 1.87 2.31 1.60
CA HIS A 41 3.25 1.93 1.91
C HIS A 41 3.38 1.35 3.31
N HIS A 42 2.86 2.03 4.33
CA HIS A 42 2.91 1.53 5.70
C HIS A 42 2.21 0.17 5.86
N VAL A 43 1.00 0.01 5.31
CA VAL A 43 0.26 -1.25 5.39
C VAL A 43 1.03 -2.40 4.73
N VAL A 44 1.66 -2.18 3.58
CA VAL A 44 2.47 -3.22 2.92
C VAL A 44 3.69 -3.59 3.76
N ILE A 45 4.42 -2.60 4.26
CA ILE A 45 5.59 -2.83 5.11
C ILE A 45 5.20 -3.58 6.38
N ASP A 46 4.14 -3.16 7.06
CA ASP A 46 3.65 -3.80 8.28
C ASP A 46 3.19 -5.24 8.04
N THR A 47 2.47 -5.48 6.93
CA THR A 47 2.03 -6.81 6.52
C THR A 47 3.24 -7.73 6.35
N VAL A 48 4.24 -7.29 5.58
CA VAL A 48 5.47 -8.06 5.36
C VAL A 48 6.22 -8.30 6.67
N LEU A 49 6.46 -7.26 7.46
CA LEU A 49 7.21 -7.39 8.71
C LEU A 49 6.50 -8.33 9.69
N SER A 50 5.17 -8.31 9.75
CA SER A 50 4.40 -9.16 10.67
C SER A 50 4.55 -10.66 10.42
N GLU A 51 4.90 -11.05 9.19
CA GLU A 51 5.07 -12.43 8.75
C GLU A 51 6.53 -12.92 8.85
N LEU A 52 7.48 -12.00 8.99
CA LEU A 52 8.91 -12.33 9.04
C LEU A 52 9.41 -12.56 10.48
N SER A 53 10.36 -13.47 10.63
CA SER A 53 11.16 -13.57 11.85
C SER A 53 12.06 -12.33 12.03
N GLU A 54 12.53 -12.07 13.25
CA GLU A 54 13.42 -10.92 13.54
C GLU A 54 14.68 -10.87 12.66
N GLU A 55 15.23 -12.03 12.31
CA GLU A 55 16.37 -12.13 11.39
C GLU A 55 15.97 -11.69 9.98
N HIS A 56 14.86 -12.21 9.46
CA HIS A 56 14.40 -11.90 8.11
C HIS A 56 13.83 -10.49 7.97
N LYS A 57 13.32 -9.89 9.06
CA LYS A 57 12.94 -8.46 9.10
C LYS A 57 14.14 -7.56 8.82
N ARG A 58 15.30 -7.84 9.43
CA ARG A 58 16.53 -7.04 9.20
C ARG A 58 17.01 -7.13 7.76
N ILE A 59 16.98 -8.33 7.19
CA ILE A 59 17.34 -8.56 5.78
C ILE A 59 16.39 -7.79 4.86
N PHE A 60 15.08 -7.87 5.11
CA PHE A 60 14.09 -7.13 4.34
C PHE A 60 14.32 -5.61 4.40
N LEU A 61 14.53 -5.05 5.59
CA LEU A 61 14.76 -3.61 5.77
C LEU A 61 16.03 -3.13 5.07
N ALA A 62 17.12 -3.91 5.11
CA ALA A 62 18.34 -3.59 4.37
C ALA A 62 18.10 -3.59 2.85
N ASN A 63 17.41 -4.60 2.33
CA ASN A 63 17.07 -4.66 0.91
C ASN A 63 16.12 -3.52 0.47
N LEU A 64 15.25 -3.07 1.39
CA LEU A 64 14.35 -1.95 1.17
C LEU A 64 15.10 -0.61 1.10
N GLU A 65 16.10 -0.41 1.95
CA GLU A 65 16.98 0.78 1.92
C GLU A 65 17.80 0.86 0.63
N GLU A 66 18.22 -0.29 0.09
CA GLU A 66 18.95 -0.40 -1.18
C GLU A 66 18.04 -0.32 -2.43
N ASP A 67 16.71 -0.22 -2.27
CA ASP A 67 15.70 -0.20 -3.33
C ASP A 67 15.81 -1.39 -4.33
N ASN A 68 16.27 -2.54 -3.85
CA ASN A 68 16.52 -3.72 -4.69
C ASN A 68 15.27 -4.61 -4.80
N HIS A 69 14.37 -4.27 -5.72
CA HIS A 69 13.04 -4.92 -5.82
C HIS A 69 13.12 -6.42 -6.10
N GLU A 70 14.06 -6.88 -6.93
CA GLU A 70 14.23 -8.31 -7.24
C GLU A 70 14.64 -9.11 -5.99
N THR A 71 15.58 -8.57 -5.21
CA THR A 71 16.09 -9.23 -4.01
C THR A 71 15.04 -9.22 -2.90
N ILE A 72 14.29 -8.12 -2.75
CA ILE A 72 13.12 -8.07 -1.88
C ILE A 72 12.16 -9.21 -2.23
N TRP A 73 11.74 -9.31 -3.49
CA TRP A 73 10.77 -10.33 -3.90
C TRP A 73 11.26 -11.75 -3.69
N LYS A 74 12.53 -12.02 -4.01
CA LYS A 74 13.12 -13.34 -3.78
C LYS A 74 13.06 -13.72 -2.30
N HIS A 75 13.53 -12.82 -1.43
CA HIS A 75 13.49 -13.02 0.02
C HIS A 75 12.08 -13.24 0.54
N LEU A 76 11.12 -12.42 0.10
CA LEU A 76 9.73 -12.54 0.54
C LEU A 76 9.08 -13.85 0.11
N LYS A 77 9.31 -14.32 -1.12
CA LYS A 77 8.75 -15.59 -1.62
C LYS A 77 9.36 -16.82 -0.93
N GLU A 78 10.59 -16.71 -0.45
CA GLU A 78 11.26 -17.77 0.30
C GLU A 78 10.76 -17.86 1.75
N GLN A 79 10.37 -16.73 2.35
CA GLN A 79 10.01 -16.66 3.77
C GLN A 79 8.51 -16.62 4.05
N ILE A 80 7.70 -16.15 3.10
CA ILE A 80 6.27 -15.92 3.29
C ILE A 80 5.50 -16.64 2.18
N GLU A 81 4.70 -17.61 2.56
CA GLU A 81 3.78 -18.29 1.65
C GLU A 81 2.68 -17.32 1.18
N GLU A 82 2.38 -17.34 -0.12
CA GLU A 82 1.37 -16.49 -0.75
C GLU A 82 1.51 -14.98 -0.47
N VAL A 83 2.75 -14.49 -0.35
CA VAL A 83 3.03 -13.08 -0.02
C VAL A 83 2.35 -12.05 -0.93
N GLU A 84 2.23 -12.34 -2.23
CA GLU A 84 1.54 -11.47 -3.18
C GLU A 84 0.06 -11.31 -2.80
N THR A 85 -0.61 -12.43 -2.51
CA THR A 85 -2.02 -12.46 -2.08
C THR A 85 -2.21 -11.71 -0.76
N LYS A 86 -1.32 -11.91 0.22
CA LYS A 86 -1.40 -11.22 1.51
C LYS A 86 -1.29 -9.70 1.36
N ILE A 87 -0.33 -9.23 0.55
CA ILE A 87 -0.15 -7.81 0.24
C ILE A 87 -1.39 -7.26 -0.46
N GLN A 88 -1.91 -7.96 -1.47
CA GLN A 88 -3.11 -7.53 -2.19
C GLN A 88 -4.34 -7.44 -1.28
N GLN A 89 -4.55 -8.41 -0.40
CA GLN A 89 -5.65 -8.41 0.56
C GLN A 89 -5.55 -7.26 1.56
N ALA A 90 -4.34 -7.00 2.09
CA ALA A 90 -4.10 -5.91 3.02
C ALA A 90 -4.40 -4.55 2.37
N VAL A 91 -3.92 -4.33 1.14
CA VAL A 91 -4.18 -3.08 0.41
C VAL A 91 -5.64 -2.97 0.00
N HIS A 92 -6.28 -4.04 -0.44
CA HIS A 92 -7.71 -4.04 -0.74
C HIS A 92 -8.55 -3.68 0.49
N THR A 93 -8.19 -4.21 1.67
CA THR A 93 -8.88 -3.89 2.93
C THR A 93 -8.73 -2.40 3.24
N LEU A 94 -7.53 -1.84 3.13
CA LEU A 94 -7.30 -0.40 3.28
C LEU A 94 -8.14 0.42 2.30
N GLN A 95 -8.19 0.01 1.02
CA GLN A 95 -9.00 0.68 -0.01
C GLN A 95 -10.49 0.69 0.35
N GLN A 96 -11.02 -0.42 0.88
CA GLN A 96 -12.41 -0.48 1.33
C GLN A 96 -12.68 0.45 2.52
N THR A 97 -11.76 0.50 3.50
CA THR A 97 -11.86 1.42 4.64
C THR A 97 -11.83 2.88 4.17
N LEU A 98 -10.87 3.24 3.33
CA LEU A 98 -10.78 4.60 2.76
C LEU A 98 -12.04 4.98 1.98
N HIS A 99 -12.57 4.07 1.18
CA HIS A 99 -13.81 4.31 0.44
C HIS A 99 -15.00 4.54 1.39
N GLN A 100 -15.11 3.75 2.46
CA GLN A 100 -16.15 3.94 3.48
C GLN A 100 -16.02 5.28 4.18
N ASP A 101 -14.81 5.68 4.58
CA ASP A 101 -14.55 6.97 5.24
C ASP A 101 -14.92 8.14 4.33
N MET A 102 -14.59 8.05 3.03
CA MET A 102 -14.95 9.05 2.03
C MET A 102 -16.47 9.17 1.84
N VAL A 103 -17.19 8.05 1.80
CA VAL A 103 -18.66 8.02 1.67
C VAL A 103 -19.31 8.60 2.92
N MET A 104 -18.84 8.23 4.12
CA MET A 104 -19.35 8.75 5.39
C MET A 104 -19.14 10.26 5.52
N THR A 105 -18.00 10.76 5.05
CA THR A 105 -17.70 12.21 5.06
C THR A 105 -18.68 13.00 4.18
N LYS A 106 -19.13 12.44 3.04
CA LYS A 106 -20.17 13.06 2.20
C LYS A 106 -21.57 13.08 2.83
N LEU A 107 -21.81 12.30 3.88
CA LEU A 107 -23.11 12.16 4.57
C LEU A 107 -23.18 12.91 5.90
N ALA A 108 -22.10 13.60 6.30
CA ALA A 108 -22.09 14.43 7.49
C ALA A 108 -22.89 15.73 7.23
N PRO A 109 -23.85 16.10 8.10
CA PRO A 109 -24.75 17.24 7.93
C PRO A 109 -24.08 18.61 8.06
#